data_AF-S7TGJ2-F1
#
_entry.id   AF-S7TGJ2-F1
#
_cell.length_a   1.000
_cell.length_b   1.000
_cell.length_c   1.000
_cell.angle_alpha   90.00
_cell.angle_beta   90.00
_cell.angle_gamma   90.00
#
_symmetry.space_group_name_H-M   'P 1'
#
loop_
_entity.id
_entity.type
_entity.pdbx_description
1 polymer ?
#
loop_
_entity_poly.entity_id
_entity_poly.type
_entity_poly.pdbx_seq_one_letter_code
_entity_poly.pdbx_strand_id
1 'polypeptide(L)'
;MISSDSSDSPEDVHEEGLGPDALAARLQAQMDAAHEARFGREVVERFAHPRFLGELPLPDGVGEARRGGRSMSVQLALAGQGGDAGRIAAARFWTNGCGPYMAAGDAACELALGRTPAEAAALSADEVIAVLPGLAREKREYAEAAAGAVRAAAEAILARAGQGVAKAGADPASCRPPKKLLALFERCAWTAKTLGSLPEREDEILYIWREEEAGMAELFFGPAGARTLTERHPSVRRSLYLGPDAKGAWALAVREVEHAGYDVRRVAEESTIVFDGEKVGAYLKRILGNDDGEA
;
A
#
# COMPACT_ATOMS: atom_id res chain seq x y z
N MET A 1 -16.17 -59.80 67.51
CA MET A 1 -17.52 -59.40 67.11
C MET A 1 -17.39 -57.99 66.53
N ILE A 2 -17.37 -57.84 65.19
CA ILE A 2 -18.48 -57.29 64.35
C ILE A 2 -18.68 -55.79 64.70
N SER A 3 -18.55 -54.76 63.86
CA SER A 3 -18.80 -54.50 62.43
C SER A 3 -17.99 -53.23 62.04
N SER A 4 -17.35 -53.10 60.88
CA SER A 4 -17.89 -52.61 59.60
C SER A 4 -18.92 -51.47 59.72
N ASP A 5 -18.49 -50.23 59.52
CA ASP A 5 -19.33 -49.28 58.77
C ASP A 5 -18.44 -48.38 57.91
N SER A 6 -18.43 -48.71 56.63
CA SER A 6 -17.91 -47.90 55.55
C SER A 6 -18.99 -46.88 55.20
N SER A 7 -18.92 -45.68 55.78
CA SER A 7 -19.65 -44.53 55.24
C SER A 7 -18.78 -43.86 54.19
N ASP A 8 -18.87 -44.43 52.99
CA ASP A 8 -18.55 -43.82 51.71
C ASP A 8 -19.45 -42.58 51.55
N SER A 9 -18.96 -41.43 52.02
CA SER A 9 -19.55 -40.13 51.68
C SER A 9 -19.07 -39.77 50.29
N PRO A 10 -19.98 -39.36 49.39
CA PRO A 10 -19.67 -39.20 47.98
C PRO A 10 -18.56 -38.18 47.84
N GLU A 11 -17.54 -38.54 47.07
CA GLU A 11 -16.62 -37.57 46.50
C GLU A 11 -17.48 -36.42 45.98
N ASP A 12 -17.33 -35.25 46.60
CA ASP A 12 -17.77 -33.99 46.03
C ASP A 12 -17.07 -33.93 44.67
N VAL A 13 -17.81 -34.35 43.65
CA VAL A 13 -17.55 -34.03 42.26
C VAL A 13 -17.59 -32.51 42.21
N HIS A 14 -16.45 -31.90 42.51
CA HIS A 14 -16.12 -30.60 42.01
C HIS A 14 -16.35 -30.70 40.51
N GLU A 15 -17.50 -30.21 40.03
CA GLU A 15 -17.63 -29.80 38.64
C GLU A 15 -16.45 -28.88 38.42
N GLU A 16 -15.39 -29.41 37.78
CA GLU A 16 -14.24 -28.64 37.38
C GLU A 16 -14.78 -27.52 36.50
N GLY A 17 -14.97 -26.35 37.13
CA GLY A 17 -15.45 -25.16 36.48
C GLY A 17 -14.55 -24.94 35.28
N LEU A 18 -15.17 -24.91 34.10
CA LEU A 18 -14.50 -24.71 32.83
C LEU A 18 -13.51 -23.54 32.98
N GLY A 19 -12.21 -23.81 32.92
CA GLY A 19 -11.16 -22.80 33.10
C GLY A 19 -11.38 -21.60 32.17
N PRO A 20 -10.82 -20.41 32.47
CA PRO A 20 -11.13 -19.17 31.75
C PRO A 20 -10.93 -19.28 30.24
N ASP A 21 -9.90 -19.97 29.78
CA ASP A 21 -9.64 -20.18 28.34
C ASP A 21 -10.68 -21.11 27.71
N ALA A 22 -11.06 -22.17 28.40
CA ALA A 22 -12.08 -23.10 27.94
C ALA A 22 -13.48 -22.44 27.94
N LEU A 23 -13.75 -21.55 28.90
CA LEU A 23 -14.95 -20.71 28.92
C LEU A 23 -14.97 -19.72 27.76
N ALA A 24 -13.85 -19.05 27.50
CA ALA A 24 -13.70 -18.13 26.37
C ALA A 24 -13.91 -18.85 25.04
N ALA A 25 -13.28 -20.00 24.84
CA ALA A 25 -13.44 -20.83 23.64
C ALA A 25 -14.89 -21.28 23.44
N ARG A 26 -15.57 -21.68 24.52
CA ARG A 26 -16.99 -22.07 24.47
C ARG A 26 -17.89 -20.89 24.09
N LEU A 27 -17.67 -19.71 24.69
CA LEU A 27 -18.44 -18.51 24.38
C LEU A 27 -18.21 -18.07 22.93
N GLN A 28 -16.97 -18.10 22.45
CA GLN A 28 -16.64 -17.79 21.06
C GLN A 28 -17.34 -18.74 20.10
N ALA A 29 -17.28 -20.06 20.36
CA ALA A 29 -17.98 -21.05 19.53
C ALA A 29 -19.51 -20.85 19.51
N GLN A 30 -20.11 -20.44 20.64
CA GLN A 30 -21.54 -20.10 20.70
C GLN A 30 -21.86 -18.86 19.87
N MET A 31 -21.00 -17.84 19.91
CA MET A 31 -21.16 -16.62 19.09
C MET A 31 -21.00 -16.92 17.60
N ASP A 32 -20.02 -17.72 17.22
CA ASP A 32 -19.77 -18.10 15.82
C ASP A 32 -20.94 -18.90 15.26
N ALA A 33 -21.45 -19.88 16.02
CA ALA A 33 -22.64 -20.63 15.64
C ALA A 33 -23.88 -19.72 15.50
N ALA A 34 -24.05 -18.73 16.39
CA ALA A 34 -25.13 -17.76 16.29
C ALA A 34 -24.99 -16.84 15.07
N HIS A 35 -23.76 -16.44 14.72
CA HIS A 35 -23.49 -15.66 13.52
C HIS A 35 -23.76 -16.46 12.25
N GLU A 36 -23.33 -17.72 12.18
CA GLU A 36 -23.57 -18.59 11.03
C GLU A 36 -25.06 -18.87 10.84
N ALA A 37 -25.79 -19.14 11.92
CA ALA A 37 -27.25 -19.30 11.86
C ALA A 37 -27.96 -18.03 11.36
N ARG A 38 -27.41 -16.84 11.65
CA ARG A 38 -28.02 -15.55 11.29
C ARG A 38 -27.65 -15.05 9.89
N PHE A 39 -26.39 -15.18 9.49
CA PHE A 39 -25.83 -14.58 8.28
C PHE A 39 -25.39 -15.61 7.24
N GLY A 40 -25.48 -16.90 7.54
CA GLY A 40 -24.97 -17.97 6.69
C GLY A 40 -23.45 -18.04 6.68
N ARG A 41 -22.95 -19.23 6.34
CA ARG A 41 -21.52 -19.56 6.34
C ARG A 41 -20.68 -18.61 5.48
N GLU A 42 -21.17 -18.27 4.29
CA GLU A 42 -20.42 -17.44 3.32
C GLU A 42 -20.13 -16.03 3.85
N VAL A 43 -21.12 -15.39 4.50
CA VAL A 43 -20.93 -14.05 5.07
C VAL A 43 -19.98 -14.11 6.25
N VAL A 44 -20.10 -15.14 7.09
CA VAL A 44 -19.23 -15.33 8.26
C VAL A 44 -17.78 -15.52 7.85
N GLU A 45 -17.53 -16.41 6.89
CA GLU A 45 -16.18 -16.68 6.39
C GLU A 45 -15.51 -15.39 5.86
N ARG A 46 -16.22 -14.62 5.05
CA ARG A 46 -15.66 -13.40 4.45
C ARG A 46 -15.37 -12.28 5.43
N PHE A 47 -16.06 -12.22 6.58
CA PHE A 47 -15.70 -11.24 7.60
C PHE A 47 -14.68 -11.76 8.61
N ALA A 48 -14.66 -13.08 8.88
CA ALA A 48 -13.67 -13.69 9.76
C ALA A 48 -12.28 -13.75 9.09
N HIS A 49 -12.28 -14.01 7.78
CA HIS A 49 -11.08 -14.19 6.95
C HIS A 49 -11.21 -13.43 5.62
N PRO A 50 -11.28 -12.08 5.65
CA PRO A 50 -11.38 -11.28 4.43
C PRO A 50 -10.11 -11.43 3.59
N ARG A 51 -10.27 -11.84 2.34
CA ARG A 51 -9.20 -12.11 1.36
C ARG A 51 -8.61 -10.83 0.77
N PHE A 52 -9.42 -9.77 0.72
CA PHE A 52 -9.06 -8.51 0.05
C PHE A 52 -8.82 -7.33 1.02
N LEU A 53 -8.90 -7.55 2.33
CA LEU A 53 -8.65 -6.49 3.30
C LEU A 53 -7.16 -6.09 3.29
N GLY A 54 -6.90 -4.79 3.21
CA GLY A 54 -5.55 -4.23 3.27
C GLY A 54 -5.36 -3.08 2.30
N GLU A 55 -4.10 -2.75 2.04
CA GLU A 55 -3.69 -1.68 1.14
C GLU A 55 -2.89 -2.22 -0.05
N LEU A 56 -2.96 -1.52 -1.17
CA LEU A 56 -2.25 -1.77 -2.40
C LEU A 56 -1.22 -0.64 -2.59
N PRO A 57 0.08 -0.93 -2.71
CA PRO A 57 1.12 0.12 -2.75
C PRO A 57 1.03 1.07 -3.95
N LEU A 58 0.55 0.59 -5.11
CA LEU A 58 0.51 1.35 -6.36
C LEU A 58 -0.83 1.10 -7.08
N PRO A 59 -1.95 1.67 -6.60
CA PRO A 59 -3.25 1.47 -7.21
C PRO A 59 -3.46 2.43 -8.39
N ASP A 60 -3.92 1.91 -9.52
CA ASP A 60 -4.37 2.70 -10.67
C ASP A 60 -5.65 3.49 -10.36
N GLY A 61 -6.48 2.99 -9.44
CA GLY A 61 -7.75 3.58 -9.03
C GLY A 61 -7.98 3.46 -7.53
N VAL A 62 -8.47 4.54 -6.92
CA VAL A 62 -8.92 4.55 -5.53
C VAL A 62 -10.30 5.18 -5.47
N GLY A 63 -11.22 4.55 -4.75
CA GLY A 63 -12.60 4.99 -4.61
C GLY A 63 -13.08 4.82 -3.19
N GLU A 64 -13.93 5.75 -2.72
CA GLU A 64 -14.45 5.71 -1.36
C GLU A 64 -15.98 5.88 -1.35
N ALA A 65 -16.66 5.09 -0.53
CA ALA A 65 -18.06 5.26 -0.20
C ALA A 65 -18.20 5.55 1.30
N ARG A 66 -18.97 6.59 1.66
CA ARG A 66 -19.28 6.93 3.05
C ARG A 66 -20.78 6.92 3.31
N ARG A 67 -21.21 6.25 4.37
CA ARG A 67 -22.61 6.25 4.79
C ARG A 67 -22.78 6.00 6.29
N GLY A 68 -23.45 6.95 6.96
CA GLY A 68 -23.80 6.82 8.38
C GLY A 68 -22.57 6.65 9.29
N GLY A 69 -21.51 7.43 9.05
CA GLY A 69 -20.25 7.36 9.81
C GLY A 69 -19.33 6.19 9.44
N ARG A 70 -19.80 5.27 8.59
CA ARG A 70 -18.98 4.17 8.05
C ARG A 70 -18.38 4.57 6.71
N SER A 71 -17.15 4.14 6.45
CA SER A 71 -16.46 4.32 5.18
C SER A 71 -15.95 2.98 4.64
N MET A 72 -15.90 2.88 3.32
CA MET A 72 -15.21 1.81 2.60
C MET A 72 -14.35 2.44 1.52
N SER A 73 -13.05 2.17 1.55
CA SER A 73 -12.10 2.55 0.51
C SER A 73 -11.74 1.30 -0.28
N VAL A 74 -11.75 1.39 -1.60
CA VAL A 74 -11.35 0.33 -2.52
C VAL A 74 -10.23 0.84 -3.40
N GLN A 75 -9.21 0.00 -3.60
CA GLN A 75 -8.02 0.25 -4.39
C GLN A 75 -7.92 -0.84 -5.47
N LEU A 76 -7.72 -0.43 -6.72
CA LEU A 76 -7.65 -1.32 -7.88
C LEU A 76 -6.35 -1.10 -8.63
N ALA A 77 -5.72 -2.17 -9.12
CA ALA A 77 -4.62 -2.12 -10.06
C ALA A 77 -4.91 -2.97 -11.31
N LEU A 78 -4.46 -2.48 -12.46
CA LEU A 78 -4.63 -3.09 -13.76
C LEU A 78 -3.45 -4.00 -14.10
N ALA A 79 -3.71 -5.04 -14.87
CA ALA A 79 -2.67 -5.79 -15.55
C ALA A 79 -1.99 -4.90 -16.61
N GLY A 80 -0.67 -4.84 -16.58
CA GLY A 80 0.12 -4.02 -17.49
C GLY A 80 0.18 -4.56 -18.92
N GLN A 81 0.77 -5.72 -19.12
CA GLN A 81 1.02 -6.33 -20.44
C GLN A 81 0.58 -7.79 -20.46
N GLY A 82 0.23 -8.32 -21.64
CA GLY A 82 -0.20 -9.70 -21.83
C GLY A 82 -1.69 -9.85 -22.18
N GLY A 83 -2.21 -11.08 -22.08
CA GLY A 83 -3.59 -11.41 -22.48
C GLY A 83 -4.68 -10.68 -21.69
N ASP A 84 -4.36 -10.23 -20.47
CA ASP A 84 -5.29 -9.55 -19.56
C ASP A 84 -5.03 -8.04 -19.46
N ALA A 85 -4.19 -7.46 -20.32
CA ALA A 85 -3.85 -6.04 -20.27
C ALA A 85 -5.09 -5.14 -20.19
N GLY A 86 -5.09 -4.23 -19.21
CA GLY A 86 -6.21 -3.32 -18.96
C GLY A 86 -7.37 -3.90 -18.15
N ARG A 87 -7.30 -5.16 -17.69
CA ARG A 87 -8.21 -5.75 -16.70
C ARG A 87 -7.68 -5.57 -15.29
N ILE A 88 -8.56 -5.55 -14.29
CA ILE A 88 -8.20 -5.45 -12.87
C ILE A 88 -7.48 -6.72 -12.44
N ALA A 89 -6.19 -6.60 -12.14
CA ALA A 89 -5.33 -7.69 -11.68
C ALA A 89 -5.31 -7.83 -10.16
N ALA A 90 -5.51 -6.72 -9.45
CA ALA A 90 -5.53 -6.70 -7.99
C ALA A 90 -6.60 -5.73 -7.48
N ALA A 91 -7.25 -6.14 -6.39
CA ALA A 91 -8.19 -5.34 -5.64
C ALA A 91 -7.89 -5.46 -4.15
N ARG A 92 -7.91 -4.33 -3.43
CA ARG A 92 -7.82 -4.26 -1.98
C ARG A 92 -8.85 -3.30 -1.44
N PHE A 93 -9.30 -3.52 -0.20
CA PHE A 93 -10.20 -2.59 0.46
C PHE A 93 -9.85 -2.38 1.93
N TRP A 94 -10.30 -1.26 2.45
CA TRP A 94 -10.29 -0.96 3.87
C TRP A 94 -11.65 -0.43 4.31
N THR A 95 -12.07 -0.75 5.53
CA THR A 95 -13.32 -0.24 6.10
C THR A 95 -13.28 -0.14 7.62
N ASN A 96 -14.04 0.82 8.16
CA ASN A 96 -14.37 0.89 9.58
C ASN A 96 -15.76 0.32 9.92
N GLY A 97 -16.39 -0.40 8.98
CA GLY A 97 -17.72 -0.99 9.14
C GLY A 97 -17.72 -2.29 9.95
N CYS A 98 -18.93 -2.77 10.26
CA CYS A 98 -19.13 -4.04 10.98
C CYS A 98 -18.88 -5.27 10.09
N GLY A 99 -18.79 -6.47 10.67
CA GLY A 99 -18.48 -7.73 9.94
C GLY A 99 -19.24 -7.91 8.61
N PRO A 100 -20.57 -7.81 8.57
CA PRO A 100 -21.31 -7.94 7.31
C PRO A 100 -20.98 -6.85 6.27
N TYR A 101 -20.53 -5.68 6.70
CA TYR A 101 -20.05 -4.60 5.83
C TYR A 101 -18.67 -4.95 5.25
N MET A 102 -17.80 -5.59 6.05
CA MET A 102 -16.52 -6.14 5.59
C MET A 102 -16.71 -7.27 4.58
N ALA A 103 -17.65 -8.19 4.82
CA ALA A 103 -17.99 -9.26 3.87
C ALA A 103 -18.48 -8.69 2.52
N ALA A 104 -19.24 -7.59 2.53
CA ALA A 104 -19.66 -6.90 1.31
C ALA A 104 -18.46 -6.30 0.55
N GLY A 105 -17.50 -5.71 1.25
CA GLY A 105 -16.25 -5.22 0.64
C GLY A 105 -15.42 -6.34 0.02
N ASP A 106 -15.26 -7.46 0.74
CA ASP A 106 -14.56 -8.65 0.23
C ASP A 106 -15.21 -9.19 -1.05
N ALA A 107 -16.54 -9.31 -1.07
CA ALA A 107 -17.29 -9.72 -2.26
C ALA A 107 -17.19 -8.76 -3.43
N ALA A 108 -17.25 -7.46 -3.18
CA ALA A 108 -17.11 -6.47 -4.24
C ALA A 108 -15.71 -6.50 -4.87
N CYS A 109 -14.65 -6.67 -4.07
CA CYS A 109 -13.29 -6.83 -4.58
C CYS A 109 -13.11 -8.12 -5.39
N GLU A 110 -13.66 -9.24 -4.93
CA GLU A 110 -13.66 -10.51 -5.69
C GLU A 110 -14.32 -10.34 -7.06
N LEU A 111 -15.50 -9.73 -7.10
CA LEU A 111 -16.25 -9.50 -8.33
C LEU A 111 -15.53 -8.55 -9.27
N ALA A 112 -14.71 -7.62 -8.76
CA ALA A 112 -13.96 -6.67 -9.57
C ALA A 112 -12.76 -7.31 -10.29
N LEU A 113 -12.17 -8.40 -9.77
CA LEU A 113 -11.03 -9.05 -10.39
C LEU A 113 -11.36 -9.57 -11.80
N GLY A 114 -10.42 -9.38 -12.73
CA GLY A 114 -10.57 -9.79 -14.14
C GLY A 114 -11.54 -8.92 -14.96
N ARG A 115 -12.32 -8.04 -14.32
CA ARG A 115 -13.15 -7.05 -15.04
C ARG A 115 -12.30 -5.93 -15.59
N THR A 116 -12.75 -5.35 -16.70
CA THR A 116 -12.27 -4.04 -17.16
C THR A 116 -12.79 -2.94 -16.23
N PRO A 117 -12.17 -1.75 -16.21
CA PRO A 117 -12.69 -0.60 -15.47
C PRO A 117 -14.13 -0.25 -15.84
N ALA A 118 -14.52 -0.38 -17.10
CA ALA A 118 -15.90 -0.13 -17.53
C ALA A 118 -16.89 -1.13 -16.92
N GLU A 119 -16.55 -2.42 -16.90
CA GLU A 119 -17.38 -3.46 -16.28
C GLU A 119 -17.43 -3.31 -14.75
N ALA A 120 -16.33 -2.91 -14.12
CA ALA A 120 -16.28 -2.64 -12.68
C ALA A 120 -17.07 -1.36 -12.30
N ALA A 121 -17.06 -0.33 -13.16
CA ALA A 121 -17.90 0.86 -13.00
C ALA A 121 -19.40 0.58 -13.13
N ALA A 122 -19.78 -0.57 -13.71
CA ALA A 122 -21.16 -1.03 -13.79
C ALA A 122 -21.56 -2.00 -12.66
N LEU A 123 -20.64 -2.35 -11.74
CA LEU A 123 -20.90 -3.30 -10.67
C LEU A 123 -22.12 -2.87 -9.82
N SER A 124 -23.09 -3.77 -9.70
CA SER A 124 -24.33 -3.53 -8.97
C SER A 124 -24.31 -4.16 -7.57
N ALA A 125 -25.08 -3.60 -6.64
CA ALA A 125 -25.28 -4.22 -5.34
C ALA A 125 -25.97 -5.59 -5.42
N ASP A 126 -26.79 -5.83 -6.44
CA ASP A 126 -27.49 -7.11 -6.58
C ASP A 126 -26.51 -8.22 -6.96
N GLU A 127 -25.45 -7.93 -7.74
CA GLU A 127 -24.34 -8.87 -7.96
C GLU A 127 -23.59 -9.19 -6.66
N VAL A 128 -23.32 -8.17 -5.82
CA VAL A 128 -22.68 -8.37 -4.51
C VAL A 128 -23.56 -9.21 -3.59
N ILE A 129 -24.88 -8.98 -3.57
CA ILE A 129 -25.84 -9.77 -2.79
C ILE A 129 -25.94 -11.21 -3.30
N ALA A 130 -25.85 -11.43 -4.62
CA ALA A 130 -25.89 -12.78 -5.20
C ALA A 130 -24.73 -13.66 -4.71
N VAL A 131 -23.57 -13.06 -4.45
CA VAL A 131 -22.41 -13.74 -3.85
C VAL A 131 -22.56 -13.92 -2.33
N LEU A 132 -23.43 -13.13 -1.69
CA LEU A 132 -23.66 -13.14 -0.24
C LEU A 132 -25.11 -13.55 0.08
N PRO A 133 -25.51 -14.82 -0.16
CA PRO A 133 -26.90 -15.25 -0.01
C PRO A 133 -27.47 -15.07 1.41
N GLY A 134 -26.61 -15.07 2.43
CA GLY A 134 -27.01 -14.85 3.81
C GLY A 134 -26.96 -13.39 4.27
N LEU A 135 -26.58 -12.45 3.40
CA LEU A 135 -26.75 -11.02 3.64
C LEU A 135 -28.22 -10.65 3.36
N ALA A 136 -29.00 -10.51 4.43
CA ALA A 136 -30.42 -10.15 4.33
C ALA A 136 -30.64 -8.93 3.42
N ARG A 137 -31.68 -8.98 2.58
CA ARG A 137 -32.01 -7.93 1.59
C ARG A 137 -32.19 -6.54 2.21
N GLU A 138 -32.57 -6.47 3.48
CA GLU A 138 -32.67 -5.24 4.27
C GLU A 138 -31.32 -4.53 4.47
N LYS A 139 -30.21 -5.26 4.34
CA LYS A 139 -28.83 -4.72 4.40
C LYS A 139 -28.26 -4.41 3.02
N ARG A 140 -29.11 -4.21 2.01
CA ARG A 140 -28.72 -3.81 0.65
C ARG A 140 -27.83 -2.56 0.62
N GLU A 141 -27.99 -1.66 1.59
CA GLU A 141 -27.11 -0.49 1.76
C GLU A 141 -25.62 -0.83 1.94
N TYR A 142 -25.28 -2.04 2.43
CA TYR A 142 -23.88 -2.46 2.59
C TYR A 142 -23.29 -2.88 1.25
N ALA A 143 -24.06 -3.65 0.49
CA ALA A 143 -23.72 -4.02 -0.88
C ALA A 143 -23.61 -2.79 -1.78
N GLU A 144 -24.49 -1.80 -1.61
CA GLU A 144 -24.41 -0.54 -2.37
C GLU A 144 -23.19 0.30 -2.02
N ALA A 145 -22.79 0.34 -0.75
CA ALA A 145 -21.55 1.02 -0.38
C ALA A 145 -20.33 0.32 -0.98
N ALA A 146 -20.29 -1.02 -0.94
CA ALA A 146 -19.19 -1.80 -1.50
C ALA A 146 -19.09 -1.67 -3.03
N ALA A 147 -20.20 -1.85 -3.74
CA ALA A 147 -20.28 -1.61 -5.17
C ALA A 147 -19.95 -0.15 -5.52
N GLY A 148 -20.44 0.81 -4.73
CA GLY A 148 -20.12 2.23 -4.90
C GLY A 148 -18.63 2.55 -4.79
N ALA A 149 -17.93 1.94 -3.83
CA ALA A 149 -16.48 2.14 -3.67
C ALA A 149 -15.69 1.55 -4.86
N VAL A 150 -16.07 0.36 -5.33
CA VAL A 150 -15.48 -0.23 -6.56
C VAL A 150 -15.74 0.66 -7.78
N ARG A 151 -16.98 1.13 -7.96
CA ARG A 151 -17.34 2.02 -9.07
C ARG A 151 -16.53 3.30 -9.05
N ALA A 152 -16.41 3.95 -7.90
CA ALA A 152 -15.61 5.16 -7.76
C ALA A 152 -14.13 4.91 -8.11
N ALA A 153 -13.56 3.76 -7.70
CA ALA A 153 -12.19 3.40 -8.03
C ALA A 153 -12.00 3.15 -9.54
N ALA A 154 -12.96 2.48 -10.17
CA ALA A 154 -12.97 2.19 -11.60
C ALA A 154 -13.20 3.46 -12.44
N GLU A 155 -14.09 4.34 -12.02
CA GLU A 155 -14.30 5.67 -12.61
C GLU A 155 -13.03 6.53 -12.50
N ALA A 156 -12.30 6.46 -11.38
CA ALA A 156 -11.02 7.14 -11.25
C ALA A 156 -9.97 6.64 -12.26
N ILE A 157 -9.99 5.34 -12.62
CA ILE A 157 -9.16 4.77 -13.68
C ILE A 157 -9.62 5.28 -15.04
N LEU A 158 -10.93 5.23 -15.32
CA LEU A 158 -11.51 5.66 -16.59
C LEU A 158 -11.33 7.16 -16.83
N ALA A 159 -11.45 7.99 -15.80
CA ALA A 159 -11.22 9.43 -15.88
C ALA A 159 -9.75 9.73 -16.21
N ARG A 160 -8.80 8.98 -15.64
CA ARG A 160 -7.39 9.07 -16.02
C ARG A 160 -7.14 8.60 -17.46
N ALA A 161 -7.87 7.59 -17.92
CA ALA A 161 -7.78 7.10 -19.31
C ALA A 161 -8.43 8.07 -20.33
N GLY A 162 -9.56 8.68 -19.97
CA GLY A 162 -10.30 9.67 -20.76
C GLY A 162 -9.65 11.07 -20.78
N GLN A 163 -8.70 11.32 -19.88
CA GLN A 163 -7.79 12.47 -19.94
C GLN A 163 -6.61 12.27 -20.92
N GLY A 164 -6.58 11.15 -21.66
CA GLY A 164 -5.80 11.06 -22.90
C GLY A 164 -6.53 11.78 -24.05
N VAL A 165 -6.02 12.95 -24.46
CA VAL A 165 -6.46 13.81 -25.60
C VAL A 165 -7.43 14.98 -25.24
N ALA A 166 -6.94 15.96 -24.48
CA ALA A 166 -7.17 17.42 -24.66
C ALA A 166 -6.26 18.19 -23.67
N LYS A 167 -5.20 18.91 -24.03
CA LYS A 167 -4.75 19.49 -25.29
C LYS A 167 -3.41 18.88 -25.74
N ALA A 168 -3.38 18.36 -26.96
CA ALA A 168 -2.18 18.46 -27.80
C ALA A 168 -2.01 19.94 -28.16
N GLY A 169 -0.90 20.53 -27.75
CA GLY A 169 -0.57 21.93 -28.04
C GLY A 169 0.09 22.68 -26.90
N ALA A 170 1.05 22.06 -26.21
CA ALA A 170 2.04 22.77 -25.42
C ALA A 170 3.32 21.95 -25.46
N ASP A 171 4.39 22.57 -25.98
CA ASP A 171 5.76 22.08 -25.96
C ASP A 171 6.09 21.44 -24.59
N PRO A 172 6.66 20.22 -24.50
CA PRO A 172 7.05 19.60 -23.22
C PRO A 172 8.02 20.47 -22.39
N ALA A 173 8.64 21.49 -22.99
CA ALA A 173 9.40 22.52 -22.28
C ALA A 173 8.56 23.67 -21.66
N SER A 174 7.24 23.69 -21.86
CA SER A 174 6.35 24.83 -21.50
C SER A 174 5.40 24.60 -20.32
N CYS A 175 5.20 23.36 -19.87
CA CYS A 175 4.44 23.08 -18.65
C CYS A 175 5.33 23.29 -17.43
N ARG A 176 4.99 24.26 -16.57
CA ARG A 176 5.77 24.57 -15.36
C ARG A 176 5.74 23.39 -14.37
N PRO A 177 6.88 23.03 -13.74
CA PRO A 177 6.92 21.96 -12.74
C PRO A 177 5.97 22.22 -11.55
N PRO A 178 5.38 21.16 -10.96
CA PRO A 178 4.60 21.24 -9.74
C PRO A 178 5.39 21.87 -8.59
N LYS A 179 4.72 22.70 -7.78
CA LYS A 179 5.39 23.58 -6.81
C LYS A 179 6.08 22.81 -5.68
N LYS A 180 5.50 21.72 -5.17
CA LYS A 180 6.09 20.96 -4.06
C LYS A 180 7.30 20.16 -4.54
N LEU A 181 7.19 19.47 -5.68
CA LEU A 181 8.33 18.77 -6.27
C LEU A 181 9.47 19.72 -6.66
N LEU A 182 9.15 20.88 -7.24
CA LEU A 182 10.15 21.90 -7.56
C LEU A 182 10.87 22.38 -6.29
N ALA A 183 10.13 22.67 -5.22
CA ALA A 183 10.72 23.09 -3.95
C ALA A 183 11.66 22.02 -3.37
N LEU A 184 11.30 20.74 -3.46
CA LEU A 184 12.17 19.63 -3.02
C LEU A 184 13.43 19.51 -3.89
N PHE A 185 13.29 19.62 -5.21
CA PHE A 185 14.40 19.58 -6.16
C PHE A 185 15.40 20.73 -5.95
N GLU A 186 14.89 21.94 -5.71
CA GLU A 186 15.71 23.13 -5.43
C GLU A 186 16.41 23.01 -4.07
N ARG A 187 15.70 22.54 -3.04
CA ARG A 187 16.24 22.34 -1.68
C ARG A 187 17.27 21.21 -1.59
N CYS A 188 17.23 20.24 -2.49
CA CYS A 188 18.18 19.13 -2.49
C CYS A 188 19.61 19.64 -2.74
N ALA A 189 20.53 19.34 -1.82
CA ALA A 189 21.92 19.77 -1.87
C ALA A 189 22.78 19.00 -2.91
N TRP A 190 22.20 18.04 -3.63
CA TRP A 190 22.94 17.27 -4.63
C TRP A 190 23.31 18.18 -5.81
N THR A 191 24.49 17.92 -6.36
CA THR A 191 25.03 18.58 -7.57
C THR A 191 24.54 17.92 -8.85
N ALA A 192 24.35 16.60 -8.81
CA ALA A 192 23.85 15.82 -9.94
C ALA A 192 22.31 15.90 -10.04
N LYS A 193 21.82 17.01 -10.60
CA LYS A 193 20.39 17.29 -10.78
C LYS A 193 20.04 17.52 -12.25
N THR A 194 18.89 17.04 -12.69
CA THR A 194 18.39 17.23 -14.07
C THR A 194 16.92 17.66 -14.02
N LEU A 195 16.60 18.78 -14.69
CA LEU A 195 15.26 19.33 -14.78
C LEU A 195 14.74 19.21 -16.21
N GLY A 196 13.48 18.83 -16.37
CA GLY A 196 12.78 18.72 -17.65
C GLY A 196 12.76 17.31 -18.25
N SER A 197 13.35 16.31 -17.59
CA SER A 197 13.31 14.91 -18.02
C SER A 197 13.41 13.93 -16.85
N LEU A 198 12.98 12.69 -17.09
CA LEU A 198 13.18 11.55 -16.19
C LEU A 198 14.33 10.66 -16.71
N PRO A 199 14.87 9.76 -15.87
CA PRO A 199 15.85 8.76 -16.31
C PRO A 199 15.31 7.93 -17.48
N GLU A 200 16.17 7.69 -18.49
CA GLU A 200 15.79 6.93 -19.70
C GLU A 200 15.50 5.45 -19.40
N ARG A 201 16.12 4.93 -18.33
CA ARG A 201 16.09 3.54 -17.93
C ARG A 201 15.34 3.38 -16.61
N GLU A 202 14.20 2.70 -16.67
CA GLU A 202 13.36 2.45 -15.48
C GLU A 202 14.08 1.57 -14.44
N ASP A 203 14.97 0.68 -14.87
CA ASP A 203 15.75 -0.20 -13.98
C ASP A 203 16.81 0.54 -13.17
N GLU A 204 17.14 1.78 -13.55
CA GLU A 204 18.06 2.65 -12.81
C GLU A 204 17.31 3.59 -11.85
N ILE A 205 15.97 3.55 -11.81
CA ILE A 205 15.14 4.39 -10.93
C ILE A 205 15.00 3.69 -9.58
N LEU A 206 15.63 4.25 -8.56
CA LEU A 206 15.50 3.78 -7.18
C LEU A 206 14.19 4.24 -6.54
N TYR A 207 13.84 5.52 -6.76
CA TYR A 207 12.62 6.12 -6.24
C TYR A 207 12.00 7.05 -7.27
N ILE A 208 10.68 7.13 -7.29
CA ILE A 208 9.94 8.10 -8.07
C ILE A 208 8.73 8.58 -7.26
N TRP A 209 8.51 9.89 -7.25
CA TRP A 209 7.42 10.52 -6.51
C TRP A 209 6.65 11.48 -7.39
N ARG A 210 5.33 11.45 -7.23
CA ARG A 210 4.40 12.45 -7.78
C ARG A 210 4.17 13.59 -6.78
N GLU A 211 3.48 14.64 -7.22
CA GLU A 211 3.25 15.85 -6.40
C GLU A 211 2.44 15.53 -5.12
N GLU A 212 1.53 14.57 -5.19
CA GLU A 212 0.76 14.04 -4.07
C GLU A 212 1.63 13.28 -3.05
N GLU A 213 2.75 12.71 -3.49
CA GLU A 213 3.71 11.95 -2.68
C GLU A 213 4.88 12.81 -2.16
N ALA A 214 4.88 14.12 -2.47
CA ALA A 214 5.95 15.03 -2.09
C ALA A 214 6.26 15.01 -0.58
N GLY A 215 5.26 14.75 0.27
CA GLY A 215 5.48 14.60 1.72
C GLY A 215 6.36 13.40 2.10
N MET A 216 6.32 12.31 1.34
CA MET A 216 7.21 11.16 1.53
C MET A 216 8.61 11.45 1.02
N ALA A 217 8.72 12.12 -0.13
CA ALA A 217 10.01 12.56 -0.66
C ALA A 217 10.73 13.53 0.30
N GLU A 218 10.00 14.39 1.00
CA GLU A 218 10.57 15.33 1.98
C GLU A 218 11.35 14.63 3.11
N LEU A 219 11.00 13.39 3.45
CA LEU A 219 11.73 12.60 4.45
C LEU A 219 13.18 12.31 4.05
N PHE A 220 13.51 12.35 2.75
CA PHE A 220 14.86 12.10 2.24
C PHE A 220 15.64 13.39 1.97
N PHE A 221 14.94 14.48 1.63
CA PHE A 221 15.57 15.75 1.25
C PHE A 221 15.45 16.84 2.33
N GLY A 222 14.79 16.53 3.46
CA GLY A 222 14.71 17.40 4.63
C GLY A 222 15.98 17.38 5.50
N PRO A 223 16.10 18.28 6.50
CA PRO A 223 17.30 18.43 7.34
C PRO A 223 17.73 17.15 8.08
N ALA A 224 16.76 16.28 8.43
CA ALA A 224 17.02 14.98 9.06
C ALA A 224 17.28 13.86 8.03
N GLY A 225 16.74 14.00 6.83
CA GLY A 225 16.75 12.99 5.75
C GLY A 225 17.98 13.00 4.85
N ALA A 226 18.64 14.16 4.72
CA ALA A 226 19.78 14.37 3.83
C ALA A 226 20.99 13.45 4.11
N ARG A 227 20.99 12.75 5.25
CA ARG A 227 22.00 11.73 5.61
C ARG A 227 21.60 10.30 5.27
N THR A 228 20.31 10.04 5.03
CA THR A 228 19.77 8.71 4.71
C THR A 228 19.95 8.40 3.23
N LEU A 229 19.79 9.41 2.36
CA LEU A 229 19.99 9.29 0.93
C LEU A 229 21.02 10.31 0.47
N THR A 230 22.21 9.85 0.12
CA THR A 230 23.32 10.69 -0.34
C THR A 230 23.56 10.56 -1.85
N GLU A 231 23.98 11.65 -2.49
CA GLU A 231 24.35 11.67 -3.93
C GLU A 231 25.47 10.66 -4.23
N ARG A 232 26.43 10.54 -3.32
CA ARG A 232 27.60 9.70 -3.47
C ARG A 232 27.66 8.69 -2.35
N HIS A 233 27.91 7.45 -2.75
CA HIS A 233 28.24 6.33 -1.88
C HIS A 233 29.33 5.51 -2.58
N PRO A 234 30.25 4.84 -1.86
CA PRO A 234 31.34 4.06 -2.47
C PRO A 234 30.93 3.12 -3.60
N SER A 235 29.75 2.51 -3.51
CA SER A 235 29.24 1.53 -4.48
C SER A 235 28.35 2.11 -5.57
N VAL A 236 27.73 3.28 -5.32
CA VAL A 236 26.65 3.81 -6.16
C VAL A 236 26.71 5.32 -6.27
N ARG A 237 26.39 5.82 -7.46
CA ARG A 237 26.18 7.24 -7.69
C ARG A 237 24.70 7.50 -7.94
N ARG A 238 24.15 8.45 -7.19
CA ARG A 238 22.76 8.87 -7.31
C ARG A 238 22.64 10.22 -7.97
N SER A 239 21.55 10.43 -8.68
CA SER A 239 21.22 11.69 -9.33
C SER A 239 19.72 11.95 -9.24
N LEU A 240 19.35 13.21 -9.12
CA LEU A 240 17.96 13.63 -8.93
C LEU A 240 17.42 14.21 -10.23
N TYR A 241 16.26 13.72 -10.65
CA TYR A 241 15.57 14.14 -11.86
C TYR A 241 14.23 14.73 -11.48
N LEU A 242 13.84 15.85 -12.10
CA LEU A 242 12.49 16.39 -12.04
C LEU A 242 12.03 16.60 -13.46
N GLY A 243 11.04 15.83 -13.92
CA GLY A 243 10.62 15.90 -15.31
C GLY A 243 9.28 15.25 -15.58
N PRO A 244 8.66 15.57 -16.72
CA PRO A 244 7.48 14.86 -17.19
C PRO A 244 7.86 13.44 -17.63
N ASP A 245 6.98 12.48 -17.32
CA ASP A 245 7.04 11.14 -17.91
C ASP A 245 6.52 11.14 -19.36
N ALA A 246 6.49 9.95 -19.99
CA ALA A 246 5.97 9.78 -21.35
C ALA A 246 4.49 10.21 -21.52
N LYS A 247 3.76 10.38 -20.41
CA LYS A 247 2.37 10.86 -20.37
C LYS A 247 2.27 12.35 -20.04
N GLY A 248 3.39 13.06 -19.86
CA GLY A 248 3.44 14.47 -19.51
C GLY A 248 3.26 14.77 -18.01
N ALA A 249 3.14 13.74 -17.16
CA ALA A 249 2.97 13.93 -15.73
C ALA A 249 4.33 14.12 -15.06
N TRP A 250 4.49 15.22 -14.34
CA TRP A 250 5.73 15.52 -13.62
C TRP A 250 5.98 14.52 -12.49
N ALA A 251 7.24 14.13 -12.33
CA ALA A 251 7.71 13.33 -11.22
C ALA A 251 9.10 13.76 -10.79
N LEU A 252 9.40 13.51 -9.52
CA LEU A 252 10.74 13.61 -8.95
C LEU A 252 11.30 12.19 -8.83
N ALA A 253 12.41 11.89 -9.51
CA ALA A 253 13.00 10.57 -9.52
C ALA A 253 14.45 10.59 -9.02
N VAL A 254 14.82 9.57 -8.25
CA VAL A 254 16.20 9.29 -7.88
C VAL A 254 16.69 8.16 -8.76
N ARG A 255 17.67 8.47 -9.60
CA ARG A 255 18.40 7.47 -10.37
C ARG A 255 19.59 6.99 -9.56
N GLU A 256 19.82 5.69 -9.51
CA GLU A 256 20.99 5.06 -8.92
C GLU A 256 21.74 4.24 -9.98
N VAL A 257 23.04 4.46 -10.09
CA VAL A 257 23.92 3.71 -10.99
C VAL A 257 25.09 3.14 -10.19
N GLU A 258 25.30 1.84 -10.30
CA GLU A 258 26.46 1.16 -9.73
C GLU A 258 27.74 1.55 -10.47
N HIS A 259 28.86 1.68 -9.75
CA HIS A 259 30.14 1.92 -10.39
C HIS A 259 30.57 0.73 -11.27
N ALA A 260 30.76 0.97 -12.57
CA ALA A 260 31.41 0.02 -13.47
C ALA A 260 32.87 -0.18 -13.06
N GLY A 261 33.12 -1.16 -12.18
CA GLY A 261 34.43 -1.43 -11.59
C GLY A 261 34.37 -1.79 -10.10
N TYR A 262 33.35 -2.55 -9.69
CA TYR A 262 33.13 -3.01 -8.32
C TYR A 262 34.29 -3.88 -7.83
N ASP A 263 35.26 -3.29 -7.13
CA ASP A 263 36.33 -4.01 -6.44
C ASP A 263 35.94 -4.24 -4.97
N VAL A 264 35.55 -5.49 -4.68
CA VAL A 264 35.18 -5.96 -3.33
C VAL A 264 36.27 -5.65 -2.30
N ARG A 265 37.55 -5.60 -2.70
CA ARG A 265 38.66 -5.31 -1.78
C ARG A 265 38.65 -3.87 -1.30
N ARG A 266 38.28 -2.93 -2.17
CA ARG A 266 38.22 -1.50 -1.84
C ARG A 266 37.08 -1.19 -0.86
N VAL A 267 35.94 -1.87 -1.00
CA VAL A 267 34.81 -1.79 -0.06
C VAL A 267 35.18 -2.38 1.30
N ALA A 268 35.92 -3.49 1.31
CA ALA A 268 36.42 -4.07 2.56
C ALA A 268 37.41 -3.11 3.25
N GLU A 269 38.33 -2.48 2.51
CA GLU A 269 39.25 -1.47 3.04
C GLU A 269 38.53 -0.24 3.60
N GLU A 270 37.53 0.30 2.88
CA GLU A 270 36.75 1.47 3.32
C GLU A 270 35.81 1.16 4.49
N SER A 271 35.23 -0.04 4.53
CA SER A 271 34.43 -0.51 5.68
C SER A 271 35.31 -0.71 6.91
N THR A 272 36.55 -1.19 6.73
CA THR A 272 37.52 -1.35 7.83
C THR A 272 37.93 0.00 8.41
N ILE A 273 38.03 1.05 7.59
CA ILE A 273 38.31 2.43 8.04
C ILE A 273 37.19 2.97 8.95
N VAL A 274 35.94 2.54 8.77
CA VAL A 274 34.82 2.93 9.67
C VAL A 274 34.97 2.30 11.06
N PHE A 275 35.64 1.16 11.17
CA PHE A 275 35.94 0.50 12.44
C PHE A 275 37.27 0.96 13.07
N ASP A 276 38.10 1.71 12.33
CA ASP A 276 39.35 2.29 12.80
C ASP A 276 39.11 3.74 13.26
N GLY A 277 38.94 3.91 14.58
CA GLY A 277 38.55 5.18 15.20
C GLY A 277 39.50 6.36 14.94
N GLU A 278 40.76 6.11 14.59
CA GLU A 278 41.72 7.17 14.24
C GLU A 278 41.52 7.69 12.81
N LYS A 279 41.02 6.85 11.90
CA LYS A 279 40.87 7.18 10.48
C LYS A 279 39.46 7.65 10.09
N VAL A 280 38.46 7.33 10.90
CA VAL A 280 37.08 7.84 10.77
C VAL A 280 37.04 9.36 10.67
N GLY A 281 37.85 10.07 11.47
CA GLY A 281 37.88 11.53 11.48
C GLY A 281 38.36 12.13 10.15
N ALA A 282 39.42 11.59 9.56
CA ALA A 282 39.95 12.05 8.27
C ALA A 282 39.01 11.69 7.10
N TYR A 283 38.38 10.51 7.16
CA TYR A 283 37.41 10.05 6.18
C TYR A 283 36.14 10.91 6.17
N LEU A 284 35.57 11.19 7.35
CA LEU A 284 34.41 12.07 7.48
C LEU A 284 34.74 13.50 7.03
N LYS A 285 35.94 14.01 7.32
CA LYS A 285 36.37 15.34 6.88
C LYS A 285 36.51 15.44 5.36
N ARG A 286 36.96 14.38 4.69
CA ARG A 286 37.04 14.28 3.22
C ARG A 286 35.68 14.14 2.54
N ILE A 287 34.71 13.48 3.19
CA ILE A 287 33.35 13.31 2.64
C ILE A 287 32.47 14.54 2.89
N LEU A 288 32.66 15.23 4.02
CA LEU A 288 31.82 16.35 4.45
C LEU A 288 32.41 17.73 4.17
N GLY A 289 33.65 17.83 3.70
CA GLY A 289 34.30 19.10 3.39
C GLY A 289 34.99 19.08 2.04
N ASN A 290 34.36 19.71 1.04
CA ASN A 290 34.99 20.45 -0.06
C ASN A 290 33.89 21.09 -0.93
N ASP A 291 33.31 22.18 -0.43
CA ASP A 291 33.01 23.35 -1.25
C ASP A 291 34.11 24.35 -0.91
N ASP A 292 35.05 24.56 -1.83
CA ASP A 292 35.58 25.87 -2.21
C ASP A 292 36.66 25.68 -3.28
N GLY A 293 36.41 26.32 -4.42
CA GLY A 293 37.21 26.25 -5.62
C GLY A 293 38.57 26.95 -5.51
N GLU A 294 39.53 26.39 -6.23
CA GLU A 294 40.72 27.09 -6.69
C GLU A 294 40.34 27.99 -7.88
N ALA A 295 40.30 29.30 -7.66
CA ALA A 295 40.80 30.35 -8.55
C ALA A 295 40.83 31.70 -7.79
#